data_AF-A0A967HBC1-F1
#
_entry.id   AF-A0A967HBC1-F1
#
_cell.length_a   1.000
_cell.length_b   1.000
_cell.length_c   1.000
_cell.angle_alpha   90.00
_cell.angle_beta   90.00
_cell.angle_gamma   90.00
#
_symmetry.space_group_name_H-M   'P 1'
#
loop_
_entity.id
_entity.type
_entity.pdbx_description
1 polymer ?
#
loop_
_entity_poly.entity_id
_entity_poly.type
_entity_poly.pdbx_seq_one_letter_code
_entity_poly.pdbx_strand_id
1 'polypeptide(L)' 'ETSRNRAGFGVCCLNINMVRYTFTGRPAHQRSSWNGRNALTAAVRFYNAVDGLRPTFRPEASIQGVIPEGGVAPNV' A
#
# COMPACT_ATOMS: atom_id res chain seq x y z
N GLU A 1 8.57 -0.19 13.05
CA GLU A 1 7.95 -0.99 14.12
C GLU A 1 6.65 -1.59 13.59
N THR A 2 6.54 -2.91 13.51
CA THR A 2 5.37 -3.60 12.92
C THR A 2 4.42 -3.95 14.05
N SER A 3 3.40 -3.12 14.27
CA SER A 3 2.35 -3.38 15.27
C SER A 3 1.39 -4.45 14.77
N ARG A 4 1.14 -5.49 15.56
CA ARG A 4 0.10 -6.50 15.29
C ARG A 4 -1.25 -5.97 15.78
N ASN A 5 -2.23 -5.87 14.88
CA ASN A 5 -3.57 -5.44 15.23
C ASN A 5 -4.34 -6.49 16.06
N ARG A 6 -5.31 -6.00 16.85
CA ARG A 6 -6.21 -6.78 17.71
C ARG A 6 -7.06 -7.76 16.88
N ALA A 7 -7.26 -8.99 17.37
CA ALA A 7 -8.08 -10.00 16.71
C ALA A 7 -9.51 -9.49 16.44
N GLY A 8 -10.01 -9.64 15.21
CA GLY A 8 -11.37 -9.22 14.88
C GLY A 8 -11.77 -9.07 13.40
N PHE A 9 -10.88 -9.33 12.43
CA PHE A 9 -11.22 -9.25 11.01
C PHE A 9 -10.91 -10.55 10.26
N GLY A 10 -11.58 -11.65 10.61
CA GLY A 10 -11.56 -12.88 9.81
C GLY A 10 -12.15 -14.12 10.50
N VAL A 11 -12.54 -15.11 9.68
CA VAL A 11 -13.07 -16.41 10.10
C VAL A 11 -12.06 -17.09 11.05
N CYS A 12 -12.59 -17.74 12.10
CA CYS A 12 -11.91 -18.38 13.24
C CYS A 12 -10.62 -19.19 12.93
N CYS A 13 -10.37 -19.55 11.68
CA CYS A 13 -9.30 -20.46 11.28
C CYS A 13 -8.16 -19.81 10.47
N LEU A 14 -8.14 -18.48 10.26
CA LEU A 14 -7.11 -17.78 9.49
C LEU A 14 -6.16 -16.96 10.39
N ASN A 15 -4.85 -17.12 10.18
CA ASN A 15 -3.86 -16.21 10.74
C ASN A 15 -3.80 -14.94 9.90
N ILE A 16 -4.03 -13.79 10.54
CA ILE A 16 -4.17 -12.49 9.87
C ILE A 16 -3.10 -11.56 10.38
N ASN A 17 -2.32 -11.01 9.45
CA ASN A 17 -1.31 -10.01 9.74
C ASN A 17 -1.64 -8.74 8.97
N MET A 18 -1.63 -7.61 9.66
CA MET A 18 -1.75 -6.30 9.04
C MET A 18 -0.37 -5.63 9.02
N VAL A 19 -0.03 -5.03 7.88
CA VAL A 19 1.17 -4.20 7.73
C VAL A 19 0.76 -2.87 7.11
N ARG A 20 1.31 -1.78 7.63
CA ARG A 20 1.12 -0.43 7.09
C ARG A 20 2.43 0.08 6.51
N TYR A 21 2.39 0.53 5.27
CA TYR A 21 3.53 1.12 4.57
C TYR A 21 3.27 2.62 4.37
N THR A 22 4.30 3.43 4.61
CA THR A 22 4.26 4.88 4.40
C THR A 22 5.35 5.26 3.40
N PHE A 23 4.93 5.85 2.29
CA PHE A 23 5.84 6.35 1.25
C PHE A 23 6.00 7.85 1.40
N THR A 24 7.24 8.32 1.47
CA THR A 24 7.56 9.75 1.57
C THR A 24 8.19 10.25 0.28
N GLY A 25 7.77 11.43 -0.16
CA GLY A 25 8.22 12.07 -1.39
C GLY A 25 8.58 13.54 -1.19
N ARG A 26 8.67 14.26 -2.31
CA ARG A 26 8.84 15.71 -2.33
C ARG A 26 7.73 16.30 -3.20
N PRO A 27 6.86 17.17 -2.66
CA PRO A 27 5.78 17.78 -3.44
C PRO A 27 6.35 18.71 -4.51
N ALA A 28 5.72 18.77 -5.68
CA ALA A 28 6.07 19.68 -6.75
C ALA A 28 4.85 19.95 -7.62
N HIS A 29 4.66 21.21 -8.02
CA HIS A 29 3.59 21.56 -8.94
C HIS A 29 3.58 20.63 -10.16
N GLN A 30 2.40 20.14 -10.58
CA GLN A 30 2.28 19.12 -11.64
C GLN A 30 3.07 19.46 -12.92
N ARG A 31 3.15 20.75 -13.28
CA ARG A 31 3.86 21.24 -14.49
C ARG A 31 5.39 21.22 -14.35
N SER A 32 5.89 20.92 -13.16
CA SER A 32 7.30 20.89 -12.78
C SER A 32 7.59 19.63 -11.96
N SER A 33 6.94 18.52 -12.31
CA SER A 33 6.98 17.23 -11.60
C SER A 33 8.38 16.66 -11.42
N TRP A 34 9.32 16.99 -12.32
CA TRP A 34 10.73 16.60 -12.23
C TRP A 34 11.45 17.15 -10.99
N ASN A 35 10.97 18.24 -10.40
CA ASN A 35 11.51 18.80 -9.16
C ASN A 35 11.03 18.03 -7.91
N GLY A 36 10.03 17.15 -8.08
CA GLY A 36 9.40 16.38 -7.01
C GLY A 36 9.80 14.91 -7.00
N ARG A 37 9.29 14.20 -6.00
CA ARG A 37 9.34 12.74 -5.90
C ARG A 37 7.94 12.25 -5.54
N ASN A 38 7.26 11.61 -6.50
CA ASN A 38 5.86 11.23 -6.35
C ASN A 38 5.72 9.98 -5.45
N ALA A 39 5.25 10.19 -4.22
CA ALA A 39 5.01 9.11 -3.26
C ALA A 39 3.82 8.21 -3.64
N LEU A 40 2.77 8.76 -4.24
CA LEU A 40 1.61 7.99 -4.71
C LEU A 40 2.02 7.00 -5.80
N THR A 41 2.87 7.42 -6.74
CA THR A 41 3.41 6.51 -7.77
C THR A 41 4.19 5.35 -7.14
N ALA A 42 4.97 5.59 -6.09
CA ALA A 42 5.67 4.53 -5.37
C ALA A 42 4.68 3.56 -4.69
N ALA A 43 3.64 4.08 -4.04
CA ALA A 43 2.61 3.27 -3.41
C ALA A 43 1.83 2.42 -4.43
N VAL A 44 1.46 2.97 -5.58
CA VAL A 44 0.77 2.24 -6.66
C VAL A 44 1.67 1.14 -7.24
N ARG A 45 2.95 1.43 -7.49
CA ARG A 45 3.91 0.42 -7.97
C ARG A 45 4.08 -0.70 -6.96
N PHE A 46 4.19 -0.37 -5.68
CA PHE A 46 4.25 -1.35 -4.61
C PHE A 46 2.98 -2.22 -4.58
N TYR A 47 1.80 -1.59 -4.62
CA TYR A 47 0.52 -2.31 -4.65
C TYR A 47 0.44 -3.29 -5.81
N ASN A 48 0.80 -2.85 -7.03
CA ASN A 48 0.81 -3.70 -8.21
C ASN A 48 1.83 -4.86 -8.09
N ALA A 49 3.01 -4.60 -7.53
CA ALA A 49 4.01 -5.64 -7.31
C ALA A 49 3.51 -6.69 -6.30
N VAL A 50 2.86 -6.26 -5.21
CA VAL A 50 2.25 -7.14 -4.21
C VAL A 50 1.10 -7.95 -4.82
N ASP A 51 0.26 -7.33 -5.64
CA ASP A 51 -0.82 -8.00 -6.35
C ASP A 51 -0.29 -9.09 -7.29
N GLY A 52 0.83 -8.82 -7.97
CA GLY A 52 1.55 -9.78 -8.81
C GLY A 52 2.09 -11.00 -8.05
N LEU A 53 2.18 -10.98 -6.72
CA LEU A 53 2.61 -12.13 -5.92
C LEU A 53 1.48 -13.15 -5.68
N ARG A 54 0.21 -12.82 -5.91
CA ARG A 54 -0.92 -13.72 -5.63
C ARG A 54 -0.77 -15.13 -6.24
N PRO A 55 -0.31 -15.31 -7.49
CA PRO A 55 -0.15 -16.65 -8.05
C PRO A 55 0.93 -17.50 -7.36
N THR A 56 1.82 -16.87 -6.58
CA THR A 56 2.88 -17.57 -5.84
C THR A 56 2.42 -18.10 -4.48
N PHE A 57 1.22 -17.72 -4.04
CA PHE A 57 0.68 -18.12 -2.75
C PHE A 57 -0.07 -19.45 -2.84
N ARG A 58 -0.17 -20.12 -1.68
CA ARG A 58 -1.03 -21.29 -1.56
C ARG A 58 -2.50 -20.87 -1.72
N PRO A 59 -3.39 -21.75 -2.24
CA PRO A 59 -4.79 -21.41 -2.48
C PRO A 59 -5.55 -20.90 -1.25
N GLU A 60 -5.12 -21.27 -0.05
CA GLU A 60 -5.73 -20.89 1.22
C GLU A 60 -5.22 -19.53 1.73
N ALA A 61 -4.17 -18.99 1.14
CA ALA A 61 -3.59 -17.70 1.52
C ALA A 61 -4.17 -16.58 0.63
N SER A 62 -4.51 -15.45 1.25
CA SER A 62 -5.04 -14.27 0.57
C SER A 62 -4.33 -13.01 1.03
N ILE A 63 -4.15 -12.07 0.11
CA ILE A 63 -3.65 -10.73 0.40
C ILE A 63 -4.66 -9.70 -0.08
N GLN A 64 -4.89 -8.67 0.73
CA GLN A 64 -5.79 -7.57 0.43
C GLN A 64 -5.14 -6.30 0.94
N GLY A 65 -5.35 -5.20 0.22
CA GLY A 65 -4.79 -3.91 0.57
C GLY A 65 -5.67 -2.78 0.05
N VAL A 66 -5.54 -1.64 0.71
CA VAL A 66 -6.18 -0.38 0.30
C VAL A 66 -5.16 0.73 0.44
N ILE A 67 -5.29 1.78 -0.38
CA ILE A 67 -4.52 3.02 -0.24
C ILE A 67 -5.47 4.06 0.38
N PRO A 68 -5.50 4.21 1.72
CA PRO A 68 -6.45 5.10 2.38
C PRO A 68 -6.13 6.58 2.14
N GLU A 69 -4.85 6.92 1.99
CA GLU A 69 -4.36 8.29 1.80
C GLU A 69 -3.41 8.31 0.59
N GLY A 70 -3.84 8.95 -0.51
CA GLY A 70 -3.11 8.93 -1.78
C GLY A 70 -2.55 10.28 -2.24
N GLY A 71 -2.90 11.39 -1.61
CA GLY A 71 -2.47 12.72 -2.03
C GLY A 71 -3.34 13.81 -1.42
N VAL A 72 -2.88 15.06 -1.54
CA VAL A 72 -3.54 16.22 -0.93
C VAL A 72 -4.28 17.06 -1.96
N ALA A 73 -3.76 17.16 -3.20
CA ALA A 73 -4.38 17.91 -4.29
C ALA A 73 -3.96 17.34 -5.66
N PRO A 74 -4.82 17.40 -6.69
CA PRO A 74 -4.49 16.89 -8.03
C PRO A 74 -3.35 17.62 -8.76
N ASN A 75 -3.01 18.85 -8.34
CA ASN A 75 -2.04 19.72 -9.01
C ASN A 75 -0.67 19.82 -8.31
N VAL A 76 -0.42 18.98 -7.30
CA VAL A 76 0.77 19.00 -6.41
C VAL A 76 1.50 17.65 -6.40
#